data_AF-A0A6M2A1H0-F1
#
_entry.id   AF-A0A6M2A1H0-F1
#
_cell.length_a   1.000
_cell.length_b   1.000
_cell.length_c   1.000
_cell.angle_alpha   90.00
_cell.angle_beta   90.00
_cell.angle_gamma   90.00
#
_symmetry.space_group_name_H-M   'P 1'
#
loop_
_entity.id
_entity.type
_entity.pdbx_description
1 polymer ?
#
loop_
_entity_poly.entity_id
_entity_poly.type
_entity_poly.pdbx_seq_one_letter_code
_entity_poly.pdbx_strand_id
1 'polypeptide(L)'
;MIPEKVDLFLGYPVSQELAALIDSIPADRRDLYIQSTGEYLTEIQIDNHRYLGKSCGNLSELENLTLLEENIYTLLEKVVPDFPYTETPLTLFPITD
;
A
#
# COMPACT_ATOMS: atom_id res chain seq x y z
N MET A 1 24.39 -7.42 17.85
CA MET A 1 23.89 -7.10 16.49
C MET A 1 22.58 -7.83 16.36
N ILE A 2 21.46 -7.12 16.52
CA ILE A 2 20.13 -7.70 16.30
C ILE A 2 19.96 -7.70 14.78
N PRO A 3 19.66 -8.84 14.13
CA PRO A 3 19.46 -8.85 12.68
C PRO A 3 18.26 -7.94 12.34
N GLU A 4 18.44 -7.05 11.36
CA GLU A 4 17.33 -6.31 10.76
C GLU A 4 16.29 -7.32 10.28
N LYS A 5 15.04 -7.13 10.70
CA LYS A 5 13.96 -8.01 10.27
C LYS A 5 13.57 -7.58 8.86
N VAL A 6 13.91 -8.40 7.88
CA VAL A 6 13.43 -8.22 6.50
C VAL A 6 11.99 -8.69 6.44
N ASP A 7 11.11 -7.81 5.98
CA ASP A 7 9.71 -8.11 5.69
C ASP A 7 9.44 -7.90 4.19
N LEU A 8 8.33 -8.43 3.70
CA LEU A 8 7.86 -8.15 2.35
C LEU A 8 6.74 -7.12 2.41
N PHE A 9 6.72 -6.23 1.43
CA PHE A 9 5.67 -5.24 1.26
C PHE A 9 5.04 -5.41 -0.11
N LEU A 10 3.71 -5.45 -0.15
CA LEU A 10 2.93 -5.46 -1.37
C LEU A 10 2.31 -4.08 -1.55
N GLY A 11 2.80 -3.34 -2.56
CA GLY A 11 2.49 -1.92 -2.74
C GLY A 11 1.98 -1.57 -4.13
N TYR A 12 0.95 -0.74 -4.19
CA TYR A 12 0.49 -0.09 -5.40
C TYR A 12 1.36 1.14 -5.70
N PRO A 13 1.97 1.23 -6.89
CA PRO A 13 2.75 2.40 -7.26
C PRO A 13 1.85 3.62 -7.44
N VAL A 14 2.15 4.70 -6.72
CA VAL A 14 1.37 5.93 -6.79
C VAL A 14 1.90 6.79 -7.93
N SER A 15 1.13 6.87 -9.02
CA SER A 15 1.41 7.78 -10.13
C SER A 15 1.26 9.25 -9.69
N GLN A 16 1.80 10.17 -10.49
CA GLN A 16 1.66 11.60 -10.20
C GLN A 16 0.19 12.07 -10.18
N GLU A 17 -0.63 11.50 -11.07
CA GLU A 17 -2.08 11.78 -11.12
C GLU A 17 -2.77 11.30 -9.84
N LEU A 18 -2.51 10.06 -9.42
CA LEU A 18 -3.09 9.51 -8.21
C LEU A 18 -2.62 10.26 -6.96
N ALA A 19 -1.33 10.65 -6.90
CA ALA A 19 -0.80 11.47 -5.82
C ALA A 19 -1.56 12.79 -5.69
N ALA A 20 -1.82 13.49 -6.79
CA ALA A 20 -2.56 14.74 -6.78
C ALA A 20 -4.01 14.56 -6.28
N LEU A 21 -4.66 13.45 -6.64
CA LEU A 21 -5.99 13.11 -6.15
C LEU A 21 -5.98 12.83 -4.64
N ILE A 22 -5.03 12.02 -4.16
CA ILE A 22 -4.87 11.71 -2.73
C ILE A 22 -4.59 12.99 -1.93
N ASP A 23 -3.69 13.85 -2.41
CA ASP A 23 -3.27 15.05 -1.71
C ASP A 23 -4.38 16.13 -1.69
N SER A 24 -5.39 16.01 -2.56
CA SER A 24 -6.60 16.84 -2.52
C SER A 24 -7.62 16.40 -1.46
N ILE A 25 -7.49 15.19 -0.91
CA ILE A 25 -8.37 14.66 0.13
C ILE A 25 -8.05 15.36 1.46
N PRO A 26 -9.05 15.86 2.20
CA PRO A 26 -8.86 16.36 3.55
C PRO A 26 -8.12 15.36 4.44
N ALA A 27 -7.13 15.83 5.21
CA ALA A 27 -6.24 14.96 5.99
C ALA A 27 -7.00 14.03 6.94
N ASP A 28 -8.03 14.53 7.61
CA ASP A 28 -8.90 13.77 8.50
C ASP A 28 -9.59 12.58 7.83
N ARG A 29 -9.88 12.68 6.53
CA ARG A 29 -10.47 11.58 5.73
C ARG A 29 -9.41 10.65 5.18
N ARG A 30 -8.28 11.20 4.73
CA ARG A 30 -7.16 10.42 4.19
C ARG A 30 -6.59 9.48 5.27
N ASP A 31 -6.43 9.99 6.49
CA ASP A 31 -5.81 9.26 7.59
C ASP A 31 -6.70 8.12 8.16
N LEU A 32 -7.97 8.04 7.72
CA LEU A 32 -8.84 6.87 7.99
C LEU A 32 -8.40 5.62 7.22
N TYR A 33 -7.70 5.81 6.10
CA TYR A 33 -7.34 4.72 5.17
C TYR A 33 -5.85 4.63 4.89
N ILE A 34 -5.09 5.71 5.10
CA ILE A 34 -3.63 5.75 4.95
C ILE A 34 -3.01 6.05 6.31
N GLN A 35 -2.33 5.07 6.90
CA GLN A 35 -1.79 5.12 8.25
C GLN A 35 -0.32 4.68 8.26
N SER A 36 0.47 5.24 9.17
CA SER A 36 1.88 4.87 9.32
C SER A 36 2.09 3.43 9.77
N THR A 37 1.11 2.83 10.47
CA THR A 37 1.13 1.43 10.93
C THR A 37 -0.31 0.95 11.13
N GLY A 38 -0.61 -0.33 10.86
CA GLY A 38 -1.88 -0.94 11.27
C GLY A 38 -2.55 -1.77 10.18
N GLU A 39 -3.88 -1.88 10.27
CA GLU A 39 -4.71 -2.72 9.39
C GLU A 39 -5.12 -2.02 8.08
N TYR A 40 -4.72 -0.77 7.86
CA TYR A 40 -5.06 0.02 6.67
C TYR A 40 -3.89 0.13 5.71
N LEU A 41 -3.97 1.00 4.68
CA LEU A 41 -2.84 1.20 3.77
C LEU A 41 -1.72 1.93 4.50
N THR A 42 -0.49 1.47 4.32
CA THR A 42 0.71 2.20 4.70
C THR A 42 1.30 2.87 3.47
N GLU A 43 1.74 4.09 3.66
CA GLU A 43 2.53 4.81 2.67
C GLU A 43 4.01 4.62 2.93
N ILE A 44 4.74 4.27 1.88
CA ILE A 44 6.20 4.20 1.91
C ILE A 44 6.81 4.87 0.68
N GLN A 45 8.07 5.27 0.79
CA GLN A 45 8.86 5.82 -0.30
C GLN A 45 10.13 5.01 -0.51
N ILE A 46 10.35 4.56 -1.75
CA ILE A 46 11.56 3.82 -2.16
C ILE A 46 12.07 4.45 -3.44
N ASP A 47 13.35 4.83 -3.48
CA ASP A 47 14.00 5.42 -4.66
C ASP A 47 13.17 6.54 -5.32
N ASN A 48 12.59 7.42 -4.48
CA ASN A 48 11.74 8.54 -4.89
C ASN A 48 10.40 8.14 -5.55
N HIS A 49 9.98 6.88 -5.41
CA HIS A 49 8.65 6.39 -5.79
C HIS A 49 7.79 6.18 -4.54
N ARG A 50 6.56 6.66 -4.60
CA ARG A 50 5.56 6.53 -3.53
C ARG A 50 4.75 5.25 -3.76
N TYR A 51 4.55 4.47 -2.72
CA TYR A 51 3.71 3.27 -2.76
C TYR A 51 2.68 3.30 -1.63
N LEU A 52 1.48 2.79 -1.92
CA LEU A 52 0.45 2.51 -0.93
C LEU A 52 0.19 1.02 -0.87
N GLY A 53 0.26 0.43 0.31
CA GLY A 53 0.15 -1.01 0.41
C GLY A 53 0.20 -1.53 1.82
N LYS A 54 0.61 -2.78 1.98
CA LYS A 54 0.68 -3.45 3.27
C LYS A 54 1.91 -4.33 3.37
N SER A 55 2.43 -4.45 4.58
CA SER A 55 3.38 -5.52 4.91
C SER A 55 2.67 -6.87 4.75
N CYS A 56 3.37 -7.82 4.15
CA CYS A 56 2.94 -9.20 4.02
C CYS A 56 3.19 -9.97 5.32
N GLY A 57 4.04 -9.53 6.24
CA GLY A 57 4.36 -10.26 7.46
C GLY A 57 4.74 -11.72 7.21
N ASN A 58 4.27 -12.63 8.07
CA ASN A 58 4.51 -14.08 7.94
C ASN A 58 3.48 -14.79 7.04
N LEU A 59 3.15 -14.22 5.88
CA LEU A 59 2.29 -14.90 4.91
C LEU A 59 3.06 -16.06 4.25
N SER A 60 2.76 -17.29 4.66
CA SER A 60 3.39 -18.51 4.14
C SER A 60 2.71 -19.10 2.90
N GLU A 61 1.58 -18.55 2.47
CA GLU A 61 0.72 -19.15 1.43
C GLU A 61 0.25 -18.12 0.40
N LEU A 62 0.25 -18.53 -0.88
CA LEU A 62 -0.12 -17.69 -2.03
C LEU A 62 -1.57 -17.18 -1.93
N GLU A 63 -2.49 -17.99 -1.39
CA GLU A 63 -3.91 -17.64 -1.22
C GLU A 63 -4.07 -16.40 -0.32
N ASN A 64 -3.27 -16.30 0.73
CA ASN A 64 -3.29 -15.13 1.60
C ASN A 64 -2.72 -13.87 0.92
N LEU A 65 -1.86 -14.06 -0.07
CA LEU A 65 -1.28 -12.97 -0.87
C LEU A 65 -2.33 -12.40 -1.84
N THR A 66 -3.14 -13.26 -2.45
CA THR A 66 -4.30 -12.83 -3.26
C THR A 66 -5.34 -12.10 -2.42
N LEU A 67 -5.66 -12.59 -1.22
CA LEU A 67 -6.57 -11.89 -0.31
C LEU A 67 -6.02 -10.52 0.12
N LEU A 68 -4.70 -10.41 0.32
CA LEU A 68 -4.05 -9.15 0.64
C LEU A 68 -4.13 -8.17 -0.54
N GLU A 69 -3.92 -8.65 -1.77
CA GLU A 69 -4.06 -7.87 -2.99
C GLU A 69 -5.48 -7.31 -3.16
N GLU A 70 -6.51 -8.16 -3.07
CA GLU A 70 -7.92 -7.74 -3.15
C GLU A 70 -8.26 -6.71 -2.07
N ASN A 71 -7.73 -6.90 -0.87
CA ASN A 71 -7.93 -5.97 0.23
C ASN A 71 -7.27 -4.61 -0.03
N ILE A 72 -6.04 -4.58 -0.58
CA ILE A 72 -5.36 -3.35 -0.96
C ILE A 72 -6.17 -2.59 -2.00
N TYR A 73 -6.65 -3.25 -3.07
CA TYR A 73 -7.49 -2.59 -4.07
C TYR A 73 -8.80 -2.06 -3.49
N THR A 74 -9.47 -2.84 -2.64
CA THR A 74 -10.70 -2.40 -1.96
C THR A 74 -10.45 -1.14 -1.13
N LEU A 75 -9.32 -1.06 -0.42
CA LEU A 75 -8.96 0.12 0.36
C LEU A 75 -8.63 1.31 -0.55
N LEU A 76 -7.90 1.10 -1.64
CA LEU A 76 -7.60 2.14 -2.63
C LEU A 76 -8.89 2.74 -3.22
N GLU A 77 -9.89 1.91 -3.54
CA GLU A 77 -11.22 2.37 -3.96
C GLU A 77 -11.99 3.14 -2.87
N LYS A 78 -11.67 2.95 -1.58
CA LYS A 78 -12.21 3.83 -0.52
C LYS A 78 -11.49 5.17 -0.43
N VAL A 79 -10.23 5.24 -0.85
CA VAL A 79 -9.44 6.47 -0.90
C VAL A 79 -9.85 7.31 -2.12
N VAL A 80 -9.81 6.75 -3.33
CA VAL A 80 -10.22 7.42 -4.57
C VAL A 80 -11.12 6.49 -5.40
N PRO A 81 -12.45 6.52 -5.21
CA PRO A 81 -13.38 5.55 -5.81
C PRO A 81 -13.38 5.45 -7.34
N ASP A 82 -13.09 6.54 -8.04
CA ASP A 82 -13.21 6.62 -9.50
C ASP A 82 -11.87 6.41 -10.24
N PHE A 83 -10.80 6.03 -9.52
CA PHE A 83 -9.48 5.79 -10.12
C PHE A 83 -9.36 4.34 -10.65
N PRO A 84 -8.82 4.13 -11.87
CA PRO A 84 -8.78 2.80 -12.50
C PRO A 84 -7.62 1.93 -11.98
N TYR A 85 -7.73 1.47 -10.72
CA TYR A 85 -6.67 0.70 -10.06
C TYR A 85 -6.35 -0.65 -10.74
N THR A 86 -7.35 -1.29 -11.33
CA THR A 86 -7.28 -2.66 -11.88
C THR A 86 -6.34 -2.81 -13.08
N GLU A 87 -5.89 -1.71 -13.69
CA GLU A 87 -4.98 -1.74 -14.84
C GLU A 87 -3.50 -1.80 -14.42
N THR A 88 -3.19 -1.58 -13.14
CA THR A 88 -1.81 -1.50 -12.64
C THR A 88 -1.56 -2.56 -11.57
N PRO A 89 -0.57 -3.46 -11.78
CA PRO A 89 -0.28 -4.51 -10.81
C PRO A 89 0.38 -3.95 -9.55
N LEU A 90 0.13 -4.63 -8.41
CA LEU A 90 0.90 -4.42 -7.19
C LEU A 90 2.35 -4.90 -7.38
N THR A 91 3.27 -4.20 -6.73
CA THR A 91 4.69 -4.57 -6.70
C THR A 91 5.01 -5.20 -5.35
N LEU A 92 5.60 -6.40 -5.36
CA LEU A 92 6.11 -7.06 -4.16
C LEU A 92 7.61 -6.80 -4.03
N PHE A 93 8.05 -6.28 -2.89
CA PHE A 93 9.46 -5.96 -2.65
C PHE A 93 9.83 -6.08 -1.16
N PRO A 94 11.11 -6.32 -0.84
CA PRO A 94 11.57 -6.36 0.54
C PRO A 94 11.62 -4.96 1.16
N ILE A 95 11.28 -4.87 2.44
CA ILE A 95 11.46 -3.69 3.28
C ILE A 95 12.22 -4.09 4.55
N THR A 96 12.99 -3.14 5.09
CA THR A 96 13.64 -3.29 6.40
C THR A 96 12.89 -2.41 7.40
N ASP A 97 12.44 -3.02 8.48
CA ASP A 97 11.89 -2.32 9.66
C ASP A 97 13.03 -1.81 10.55
#